data_AF-A0A965ZCM4-F1
#
_entry.id   AF-A0A965ZCM4-F1
#
_cell.length_a   1.000
_cell.length_b   1.000
_cell.length_c   1.000
_cell.angle_alpha   90.00
_cell.angle_beta   90.00
_cell.angle_gamma   90.00
#
_symmetry.space_group_name_H-M   'P 1'
#
loop_
_entity.id
_entity.type
_entity.pdbx_description
1 polymer ?
#
loop_
_entity_poly.entity_id
_entity_poly.type
_entity_poly.pdbx_seq_one_letter_code
_entity_poly.pdbx_strand_id
1 'polypeptide(L)'
;KIRFSSQFAPEGLNINFAEEKNGKLFVRTYERGVEEETLSCGTGVTAAALAYAEKMQLTQGVVSILTRGGDLQVSFIKEEGHYRKIQLIGPAIQVFEGSITR
;
A
#
# COMPACT_ATOMS: atom_id res chain seq x y z
N LYS A 1 -13.39 9.38 13.18
CA LYS A 1 -13.00 8.00 13.57
C LYS A 1 -13.22 7.07 12.37
N ILE A 2 -12.25 6.92 11.46
CA ILE A 2 -12.43 6.12 10.22
C ILE A 2 -12.00 4.66 10.42
N ARG A 3 -10.86 4.42 11.09
CA ARG A 3 -10.36 3.09 11.49
C ARG A 3 -11.40 2.22 12.19
N PHE A 4 -12.23 2.83 13.04
CA PHE A 4 -13.28 2.22 13.85
C PHE A 4 -14.68 2.62 13.38
N SER A 5 -14.85 2.90 12.08
CA SER A 5 -16.18 3.17 11.53
C SER A 5 -17.07 1.94 11.69
N SER A 6 -18.30 2.14 12.15
CA SER A 6 -19.28 1.07 12.37
C SER A 6 -19.63 0.29 11.09
N GLN A 7 -19.50 0.93 9.92
CA GLN A 7 -19.72 0.30 8.63
C GLN A 7 -18.77 -0.88 8.35
N PHE A 8 -17.56 -0.83 8.90
CA PHE A 8 -16.52 -1.83 8.69
C PHE A 8 -16.24 -2.64 9.96
N ALA A 9 -17.11 -2.54 10.96
CA ALA A 9 -17.02 -3.36 12.16
C ALA A 9 -17.33 -4.84 11.86
N PRO A 10 -16.76 -5.79 12.64
CA PRO A 10 -15.91 -5.56 13.82
C PRO A 10 -14.42 -5.35 13.50
N GLU A 11 -13.93 -5.74 12.33
CA GLU A 11 -12.49 -5.75 12.04
C GLU A 11 -11.93 -4.34 11.83
N GLY A 12 -12.69 -3.49 11.14
CA GLY A 12 -12.34 -2.16 10.67
C GLY A 12 -11.29 -2.16 9.55
N LEU A 13 -10.55 -1.07 9.38
CA LEU A 13 -9.78 -0.78 8.15
C LEU A 13 -8.30 -0.46 8.38
N ASN A 14 -7.47 -0.78 7.39
CA ASN A 14 -6.20 -0.08 7.22
C ASN A 14 -6.48 1.34 6.70
N ILE A 15 -5.81 2.36 7.25
CA ILE A 15 -5.96 3.75 6.80
C ILE A 15 -4.65 4.18 6.15
N ASN A 16 -4.72 4.55 4.87
CA ASN A 16 -3.58 5.05 4.11
C ASN A 16 -3.74 6.55 3.88
N PHE A 17 -2.75 7.32 4.32
CA PHE A 17 -2.62 8.74 4.00
C PHE A 17 -1.69 8.85 2.81
N ALA A 18 -2.16 9.45 1.71
CA ALA A 18 -1.41 9.55 0.47
C ALA A 18 -1.26 11.01 0.02
N GLU A 19 -0.05 11.42 -0.33
CA GLU A 19 0.28 12.75 -0.83
C GLU A 19 1.15 12.62 -2.09
N GLU A 20 0.79 13.28 -3.19
CA GLU A 20 1.65 13.34 -4.37
C GLU A 20 2.64 14.51 -4.22
N LYS A 21 3.94 14.24 -4.38
CA LYS A 21 4.99 15.26 -4.37
C LYS A 21 6.14 14.86 -5.27
N ASN A 22 6.61 15.80 -6.10
CA ASN A 22 7.75 15.59 -7.01
C ASN A 22 7.63 14.31 -7.87
N GLY A 23 6.43 13.98 -8.35
CA GLY A 23 6.18 12.80 -9.19
C GLY A 23 6.23 11.45 -8.44
N LYS A 24 6.27 11.45 -7.11
CA LYS A 24 6.13 10.26 -6.26
C LYS A 24 4.92 10.38 -5.35
N LEU A 25 4.30 9.24 -5.04
CA LEU A 25 3.27 9.15 -4.03
C LEU A 25 3.89 8.83 -2.67
N PHE A 26 3.66 9.65 -1.66
CA PHE A 26 4.10 9.42 -0.29
C PHE A 26 2.97 8.76 0.47
N VAL A 27 3.20 7.60 1.07
CA VAL A 27 2.16 6.83 1.76
C VAL A 27 2.56 6.51 3.20
N ARG A 28 1.66 6.82 4.13
CA ARG A 28 1.74 6.41 5.54
C ARG A 28 0.53 5.55 5.87
N THR A 29 0.74 4.43 6.57
CA THR A 29 -0.31 3.46 6.87
C THR A 29 -0.49 3.30 8.38
N TYR A 30 -1.71 3.50 8.85
CA TYR A 30 -2.15 3.03 10.16
C TYR A 30 -2.84 1.68 9.99
N GLU A 31 -2.28 0.64 10.60
CA GLU A 31 -2.57 -0.75 10.23
C GLU A 31 -3.46 -1.46 11.27
N ARG A 32 -4.56 -2.04 10.80
CA ARG A 32 -5.45 -2.88 11.60
C ARG A 32 -4.68 -4.09 12.12
N GLY A 33 -4.86 -4.39 13.40
CA GLY A 33 -4.20 -5.51 14.08
C GLY A 33 -2.82 -5.15 14.66
N VAL A 34 -2.22 -4.05 14.21
CA VAL A 34 -1.08 -3.41 14.87
C VAL A 34 -1.56 -2.23 15.74
N GLU A 35 -2.60 -1.53 15.28
CA GLU A 35 -3.16 -0.33 15.91
C GLU A 35 -2.15 0.81 16.08
N GLU A 36 -1.16 0.84 15.18
CA GLU A 36 -0.14 1.88 15.10
C GLU A 36 0.23 2.14 13.64
N GLU A 37 1.05 3.16 13.43
CA GLU A 37 1.67 3.38 12.14
C GLU A 37 2.79 2.35 11.91
N THR A 38 2.71 1.61 10.80
CA THR A 38 3.77 0.69 10.38
C THR A 38 4.74 1.38 9.41
N LEU A 39 5.98 0.87 9.32
CA LEU A 39 6.98 1.45 8.41
C LEU A 39 6.54 1.34 6.93
N SER A 40 5.89 0.24 6.59
CA SER A 40 5.32 0.02 5.27
C SER A 40 4.24 -1.07 5.35
N CYS A 41 3.25 -0.99 4.47
CA CYS A 41 2.20 -2.00 4.31
C CYS A 41 2.01 -2.24 2.81
N GLY A 42 2.44 -3.40 2.29
CA GLY A 42 2.44 -3.67 0.85
C GLY A 42 1.04 -3.60 0.21
N THR A 43 0.02 -4.14 0.89
CA THR A 43 -1.37 -4.09 0.41
C THR A 43 -1.93 -2.66 0.50
N GLY A 44 -1.60 -1.91 1.56
CA GLY A 44 -1.99 -0.49 1.70
C GLY A 44 -1.39 0.40 0.61
N VAL A 45 -0.10 0.21 0.33
CA VAL A 45 0.63 0.87 -0.76
C VAL A 45 0.02 0.54 -2.12
N THR A 46 -0.30 -0.73 -2.37
CA THR A 46 -0.98 -1.15 -3.61
C THR A 46 -2.34 -0.48 -3.76
N ALA A 47 -3.17 -0.46 -2.71
CA ALA A 47 -4.46 0.21 -2.75
C ALA A 47 -4.33 1.72 -3.01
N ALA A 48 -3.38 2.39 -2.37
CA ALA A 48 -3.12 3.82 -2.58
C ALA A 48 -2.67 4.12 -4.02
N ALA A 49 -1.83 3.26 -4.60
CA ALA A 49 -1.39 3.39 -5.99
C ALA A 49 -2.53 3.28 -7.00
N LEU A 50 -3.43 2.31 -6.81
CA LEU A 50 -4.59 2.14 -7.70
C LEU A 50 -5.62 3.26 -7.52
N ALA A 51 -5.83 3.75 -6.30
CA ALA A 51 -6.67 4.92 -6.06
C ALA A 51 -6.09 6.18 -6.72
N TYR A 52 -4.76 6.37 -6.67
CA TYR A 52 -4.06 7.43 -7.38
C TYR A 52 -4.21 7.28 -8.90
N ALA A 53 -3.99 6.08 -9.44
CA ALA A 53 -4.18 5.79 -10.86
C ALA A 53 -5.61 6.10 -11.32
N GLU A 54 -6.62 5.74 -10.51
CA GLU A 54 -8.03 6.05 -10.80
C GLU A 54 -8.25 7.56 -10.87
N LYS A 55 -7.76 8.31 -9.86
CA LYS A 55 -7.86 9.77 -9.80
C LYS A 55 -7.20 10.43 -11.02
N MET A 56 -6.07 9.89 -11.47
CA MET A 56 -5.30 10.40 -12.60
C MET A 56 -5.73 9.82 -13.95
N GLN A 57 -6.78 8.97 -13.96
CA GLN A 57 -7.32 8.30 -15.16
C GLN A 57 -6.26 7.50 -15.94
N LEU A 58 -5.32 6.87 -15.23
CA LEU A 58 -4.27 6.05 -15.83
C LEU A 58 -4.81 4.66 -16.15
N THR A 59 -4.59 4.20 -17.38
CA THR A 59 -4.97 2.85 -17.82
C THR A 59 -3.86 1.83 -17.67
N GLN A 60 -2.62 2.27 -17.47
CA GLN A 60 -1.48 1.40 -17.19
C GLN A 60 -0.33 2.26 -16.65
N GLY A 61 0.67 1.61 -16.06
CA GLY A 61 1.92 2.26 -15.73
C GLY A 61 2.53 1.75 -14.44
N VAL A 62 3.46 2.54 -13.91
CA VAL A 62 4.15 2.28 -12.66
C VAL A 62 4.04 3.52 -11.77
N VAL A 63 3.45 3.36 -10.59
CA VAL A 63 3.43 4.41 -9.56
C VAL A 63 4.63 4.21 -8.66
N SER A 64 5.50 5.23 -8.59
CA SER A 64 6.60 5.26 -7.62
C SER A 64 6.12 5.79 -6.28
N ILE A 65 6.40 5.07 -5.21
CA ILE A 65 5.82 5.28 -3.90
C ILE A 65 6.92 5.33 -2.85
N LEU A 66 6.89 6.32 -1.96
CA LEU A 66 7.77 6.40 -0.81
C LEU A 66 7.00 6.11 0.48
N THR A 67 7.50 5.16 1.27
CA THR A 67 7.01 4.86 2.61
C THR A 67 8.10 5.14 3.64
N ARG A 68 7.79 5.04 4.94
CA ARG A 68 8.82 5.12 6.00
C ARG A 68 9.82 3.96 5.94
N GLY A 69 9.41 2.81 5.40
CA GLY A 69 10.23 1.61 5.21
C GLY A 69 11.06 1.61 3.93
N GLY A 70 10.92 2.63 3.08
CA GLY A 70 11.69 2.76 1.84
C GLY A 70 10.84 2.98 0.59
N ASP A 71 11.52 2.99 -0.56
CA ASP A 71 10.92 3.12 -1.88
C ASP A 71 10.26 1.81 -2.33
N LEU A 72 9.05 1.94 -2.87
CA LEU A 72 8.27 0.88 -3.50
C LEU A 72 7.74 1.35 -4.84
N GLN A 73 7.36 0.41 -5.69
CA GLN A 73 6.66 0.67 -6.94
C GLN A 73 5.47 -0.26 -7.09
N VAL A 74 4.41 0.23 -7.71
CA VAL A 74 3.25 -0.60 -8.07
C VAL A 74 3.01 -0.45 -9.56
N SER A 75 3.12 -1.55 -10.30
CA SER A 75 2.74 -1.62 -11.71
C SER A 75 1.33 -2.20 -11.85
N PHE A 76 0.61 -1.77 -12.89
CA PHE A 76 -0.73 -2.28 -13.18
C PHE A 76 -1.11 -2.06 -14.66
N ILE A 77 -2.15 -2.77 -15.09
CA ILE A 77 -2.89 -2.50 -16.33
C ILE A 77 -4.38 -2.47 -15.97
N LYS A 78 -5.14 -1.50 -16.49
CA LYS A 78 -6.58 -1.37 -16.34
C LYS A 78 -7.25 -1.67 -17.67
N GLU A 79 -8.02 -2.75 -17.71
CA GLU A 79 -8.78 -3.22 -18.88
C GLU A 79 -10.23 -3.36 -18.46
N GLU A 80 -11.17 -2.85 -19.27
CA GLU A 80 -12.62 -3.01 -19.03
C GLU A 80 -13.06 -2.54 -17.62
N GLY A 81 -12.41 -1.50 -17.09
CA GLY A 81 -12.70 -0.97 -15.75
C GLY A 81 -12.04 -1.72 -14.60
N HIS A 82 -11.33 -2.82 -14.86
CA HIS A 82 -10.69 -3.65 -13.84
C HIS A 82 -9.15 -3.55 -13.89
N TYR A 83 -8.53 -3.40 -12.72
CA TYR A 83 -7.08 -3.49 -12.59
C TYR A 83 -6.62 -4.96 -12.60
N ARG A 84 -5.60 -5.24 -13.41
CA ARG A 84 -4.99 -6.55 -13.64
C ARG A 84 -3.47 -6.42 -13.65
N LYS A 85 -2.79 -7.57 -13.58
CA LYS A 85 -1.32 -7.68 -13.57
C LYS A 85 -0.67 -6.70 -12.58
N ILE A 86 -1.29 -6.60 -11.40
CA ILE A 86 -0.83 -5.71 -10.33
C ILE A 86 0.42 -6.34 -9.73
N GLN A 87 1.54 -5.61 -9.73
CA GLN A 87 2.77 -6.07 -9.11
C GLN A 87 3.27 -5.01 -8.12
N LEU A 88 3.51 -5.44 -6.89
CA LEU A 88 4.25 -4.67 -5.91
C LEU A 88 5.74 -5.00 -6.06
N ILE A 89 6.56 -3.98 -6.28
CA ILE A 89 7.99 -4.09 -6.56
C ILE A 89 8.74 -3.33 -5.47
N GLY A 90 9.72 -4.00 -4.85
CA GLY A 90 10.52 -3.44 -3.77
C GLY A 90 11.59 -4.43 -3.31
N PRO A 91 12.54 -3.98 -2.48
CA PRO A 91 13.60 -4.84 -1.96
C PRO A 91 13.05 -5.86 -0.95
N ALA A 92 13.67 -7.03 -0.89
CA ALA A 92 13.50 -8.01 0.18
C ALA A 92 14.90 -8.41 0.68
N ILE A 93 15.15 -8.31 1.98
CA ILE A 93 16.46 -8.55 2.57
C ILE A 93 16.30 -9.58 3.70
N GLN A 94 17.05 -10.68 3.61
CA GLN A 94 17.16 -11.64 4.71
C GLN A 94 18.00 -11.04 5.83
N VAL A 95 17.44 -10.98 7.04
CA VAL A 95 18.10 -10.38 8.21
C VAL A 95 18.77 -11.38 9.13
N PHE A 96 18.19 -12.58 9.29
CA PHE A 96 18.75 -13.68 10.08
C PHE A 96 18.15 -15.01 9.61
N GLU A 97 18.75 -16.11 10.05
CA GLU A 97 18.19 -17.46 9.96
C GLU A 97 18.37 -18.19 11.29
N GLY A 98 17.48 -19.14 11.61
CA GLY A 98 17.54 -19.87 12.87
C GLY A 98 16.42 -20.89 13.03
N SER A 99 16.45 -21.63 14.15
CA SER A 99 15.46 -22.65 14.51
C SER A 99 14.80 -22.35 15.85
N ILE A 100 13.49 -22.50 15.96
CA ILE A 100 12.73 -22.36 17.21
C ILE A 100 12.21 -23.74 17.62
N THR A 101 12.57 -24.20 18.82
CA THR A 101 11.98 -25.38 19.46
C THR A 101 10.93 -24.96 20.47
N ARG A 102 9.87 -25.76 20.60
CA ARG A 102 8.82 -25.56 21.61
C ARG A 102 9.30 -25.86 23.01
#